data_AF-I1ZK33-F1
#
_entry.id   AF-I1ZK33-F1
#
_cell.length_a   1.000
_cell.length_b   1.000
_cell.length_c   1.000
_cell.angle_alpha   90.00
_cell.angle_beta   90.00
_cell.angle_gamma   90.00
#
_symmetry.space_group_name_H-M   'P 1'
#
loop_
_entity.id
_entity.type
_entity.pdbx_description
1 polymer ?
#
loop_
_entity_poly.entity_id
_entity_poly.type
_entity_poly.pdbx_seq_one_letter_code
_entity_poly.pdbx_strand_id
1 'polypeptide(L)'
;MQGGSLLIMLVLMVGLMYFMSRSQKKQYQKRMESLNKLQKGNEVITIGGLYGTIDEVDTERKTVVLDVDGVYLTFELGAIKTVLPVSEGISATATEGASSDADSAIEE
;
A
#
# COMPACT_ATOMS: atom_id res chain seq x y z
N MET A 1 47.72 -2.18 -12.62
CA MET A 1 46.75 -3.19 -12.15
C MET A 1 45.64 -2.48 -11.37
N GLN A 2 44.64 -1.90 -12.04
CA GLN A 2 43.51 -1.17 -11.39
C GLN A 2 42.12 -1.60 -11.91
N GLY A 3 42.03 -2.53 -12.88
CA GLY A 3 40.75 -2.99 -13.45
C GLY A 3 40.00 -4.05 -12.64
N GLY A 4 40.70 -4.82 -11.79
CA GLY A 4 40.07 -5.88 -10.99
C GLY A 4 39.15 -5.36 -9.88
N SER A 5 39.48 -4.22 -9.28
CA SER A 5 38.63 -3.56 -8.28
C SER A 5 37.35 -3.01 -8.89
N LEU A 6 37.40 -2.48 -10.13
CA LEU A 6 36.22 -2.00 -10.84
C LEU A 6 35.24 -3.13 -11.18
N LEU A 7 35.74 -4.30 -11.61
CA LEU A 7 34.90 -5.45 -11.91
C LEU A 7 34.23 -6.02 -10.65
N ILE A 8 34.95 -6.10 -9.53
CA ILE A 8 34.38 -6.49 -8.23
C ILE A 8 33.31 -5.49 -7.77
N MET A 9 33.56 -4.19 -7.93
CA MET A 9 32.60 -3.15 -7.55
C MET A 9 31.35 -3.18 -8.45
N LEU A 10 31.52 -3.42 -9.75
CA LEU A 10 30.42 -3.55 -10.72
C LEU A 10 29.54 -4.77 -10.41
N VAL A 11 30.14 -5.92 -10.12
CA VAL A 11 29.39 -7.14 -9.75
C VAL A 11 28.62 -6.92 -8.44
N LEU A 12 29.21 -6.26 -7.46
CA LEU A 12 28.53 -5.88 -6.21
C LEU A 12 27.36 -4.93 -6.46
N MET A 13 27.54 -3.91 -7.31
CA MET A 13 26.50 -2.93 -7.63
C MET A 13 25.32 -3.57 -8.36
N VAL A 14 25.58 -4.47 -9.32
CA VAL A 14 24.53 -5.24 -10.01
C VAL A 14 23.83 -6.22 -9.05
N GLY A 15 24.58 -6.85 -8.15
CA GLY A 15 24.01 -7.75 -7.13
C GLY A 15 23.04 -7.04 -6.17
N LEU A 16 23.44 -5.85 -5.66
CA LEU A 16 22.59 -5.03 -4.81
C LEU A 16 21.37 -4.48 -5.56
N MET A 17 21.54 -4.03 -6.80
CA MET A 17 20.45 -3.53 -7.63
C MET A 17 19.42 -4.64 -7.97
N TYR A 18 19.86 -5.87 -8.23
CA TYR A 18 18.97 -7.01 -8.46
C TYR A 18 18.13 -7.33 -7.22
N PHE A 19 18.75 -7.34 -6.04
CA PHE A 19 18.06 -7.58 -4.78
C PHE A 19 17.04 -6.48 -4.45
N MET A 20 17.43 -5.22 -4.64
CA MET A 20 16.56 -4.07 -4.36
C MET A 20 15.41 -3.96 -5.37
N SER A 21 15.65 -4.22 -6.67
CA SER A 21 14.63 -4.18 -7.71
C SER A 21 13.53 -5.23 -7.48
N ARG A 22 13.89 -6.41 -6.94
CA ARG A 22 12.92 -7.44 -6.55
C ARG A 22 11.98 -6.96 -5.44
N SER A 23 12.48 -6.17 -4.49
CA SER A 23 11.68 -5.63 -3.39
C SER A 23 10.83 -4.43 -3.83
N GLN A 24 11.39 -3.52 -4.63
CA GLN A 24 10.70 -2.32 -5.11
C GLN A 24 9.47 -2.65 -5.96
N LYS A 25 9.53 -3.69 -6.81
CA LYS A 25 8.36 -4.16 -7.58
C LYS A 25 7.17 -4.52 -6.69
N LYS A 26 7.40 -5.11 -5.51
CA LYS A 26 6.31 -5.46 -4.57
C LYS A 26 5.62 -4.21 -4.01
N GLN A 27 6.36 -3.15 -3.73
CA GLN A 27 5.79 -1.91 -3.22
C GLN A 27 4.98 -1.16 -4.28
N TYR A 28 5.42 -1.19 -5.53
CA TYR A 28 4.66 -0.61 -6.65
C TYR A 28 3.36 -1.39 -6.92
N GLN A 29 3.42 -2.72 -6.90
CA GLN A 29 2.26 -3.60 -7.08
C GLN A 29 1.21 -3.36 -5.98
N LYS A 30 1.63 -3.30 -4.70
CA LYS A 30 0.71 -3.00 -3.57
C LYS A 30 0.01 -1.64 -3.72
N ARG A 31 0.71 -0.65 -4.26
CA ARG A 31 0.14 0.67 -4.53
C ARG A 31 -0.90 0.60 -5.66
N MET A 32 -0.63 -0.14 -6.73
CA MET A 32 -1.60 -0.36 -7.81
C MET A 32 -2.83 -1.17 -7.34
N GLU A 33 -2.62 -2.19 -6.51
CA GLU A 33 -3.68 -3.06 -6.00
C GLU A 33 -4.63 -2.34 -5.04
N SER A 34 -4.13 -1.36 -4.29
CA SER A 34 -4.96 -0.49 -3.43
C SER A 34 -5.86 0.44 -4.25
N LEU A 35 -5.42 0.85 -5.45
CA LEU A 35 -6.24 1.66 -6.36
C LEU A 35 -7.38 0.83 -6.98
N ASN A 36 -7.19 -0.48 -7.17
CA ASN A 36 -8.25 -1.38 -7.65
C ASN A 36 -9.36 -1.64 -6.62
N LYS A 37 -9.16 -1.28 -5.35
CA LYS A 37 -10.17 -1.41 -4.28
C LYS A 37 -11.08 -0.18 -4.17
N LEU A 38 -10.87 0.85 -4.99
CA LEU A 38 -11.73 2.03 -5.04
C LEU A 38 -13.00 1.68 -5.82
N GLN A 39 -14.02 1.22 -5.10
CA GLN A 39 -15.35 0.97 -5.62
C GLN A 39 -16.33 1.99 -5.04
N LYS A 40 -17.35 2.36 -5.84
CA LYS A 40 -18.46 3.19 -5.36
C LYS A 40 -19.12 2.49 -4.17
N GLY A 41 -19.45 3.26 -3.14
CA GLY A 41 -20.01 2.78 -1.88
C GLY A 41 -19.00 2.48 -0.78
N ASN A 42 -17.69 2.35 -1.08
CA ASN A 42 -16.70 2.10 -0.03
C ASN A 42 -16.53 3.31 0.90
N GLU A 43 -16.46 3.03 2.20
CA GLU A 43 -16.03 4.02 3.18
C GLU A 43 -14.53 4.27 3.02
N VAL A 44 -14.11 5.51 3.21
CA VAL A 44 -12.70 5.87 3.14
C VAL A 44 -12.33 6.84 4.23
N ILE A 45 -11.04 6.82 4.54
CA ILE A 45 -10.39 7.79 5.40
C ILE A 45 -9.42 8.57 4.53
N THR A 46 -9.62 9.88 4.46
CA THR A 46 -8.70 10.80 3.77
C THR A 46 -7.44 11.04 4.63
N ILE A 47 -6.40 11.63 4.05
CA ILE A 47 -5.16 11.96 4.78
C ILE A 47 -5.42 12.88 5.98
N GLY A 48 -6.40 13.78 5.87
CA GLY A 48 -6.82 14.70 6.94
C GLY A 48 -7.64 14.05 8.05
N GLY A 49 -7.91 12.74 7.97
CA GLY A 49 -8.76 12.04 8.94
C GLY A 49 -10.26 12.24 8.72
N LEU A 50 -10.67 12.84 7.59
CA LEU A 50 -12.07 12.92 7.22
C LEU A 50 -12.56 11.56 6.73
N TYR A 51 -13.71 11.16 7.27
CA TYR A 51 -14.46 9.96 6.89
C TYR A 51 -15.53 10.34 5.87
N GLY A 52 -15.72 9.49 4.88
CA GLY A 52 -16.77 9.67 3.89
C GLY A 52 -16.92 8.42 3.03
N THR A 53 -17.91 8.46 2.15
CA THR A 53 -18.24 7.33 1.26
C THR A 53 -17.96 7.71 -0.18
N ILE A 54 -17.39 6.79 -0.96
CA ILE A 54 -17.13 7.03 -2.39
C ILE A 54 -18.46 7.05 -3.15
N ASP A 55 -18.80 8.19 -3.75
CA ASP A 55 -19.94 8.32 -4.65
C ASP A 55 -19.54 8.05 -6.11
N GLU A 56 -18.42 8.62 -6.53
CA GLU A 56 -17.91 8.47 -7.90
C GLU A 56 -16.38 8.42 -7.95
N VAL A 57 -15.85 7.62 -8.88
CA VAL A 57 -14.40 7.51 -9.13
C VAL A 57 -14.15 7.80 -10.61
N ASP A 58 -13.35 8.82 -10.88
CA ASP A 58 -12.85 9.15 -12.21
C ASP A 58 -11.36 8.78 -12.29
N THR A 59 -11.08 7.66 -12.97
CA THR A 59 -9.73 7.14 -13.14
C THR A 59 -8.93 7.88 -14.22
N GLU A 60 -9.59 8.56 -15.17
CA GLU A 60 -8.92 9.34 -16.21
C GLU A 60 -8.36 10.63 -15.64
N ARG A 61 -9.18 11.32 -14.83
CA ARG A 61 -8.82 12.58 -14.17
C ARG A 61 -8.15 12.41 -12.81
N LYS A 62 -8.07 11.17 -12.31
CA LYS A 62 -7.52 10.81 -11.00
C LYS A 62 -8.24 11.55 -9.85
N THR A 63 -9.55 11.70 -9.95
CA THR A 63 -10.40 12.35 -8.95
C THR A 63 -11.47 11.39 -8.42
N VAL A 64 -11.88 11.59 -7.17
CA VAL A 64 -12.92 10.83 -6.48
C VAL A 64 -13.91 11.82 -5.85
N VAL A 65 -15.20 11.54 -5.98
CA VAL A 65 -16.26 12.29 -5.31
C VAL A 65 -16.62 11.54 -4.04
N LEU A 66 -16.56 12.25 -2.92
CA LEU A 66 -16.84 11.75 -1.59
C LEU A 66 -18.14 12.37 -1.08
N ASP A 67 -19.03 11.54 -0.59
CA ASP A 67 -20.21 11.96 0.18
C ASP A 67 -19.84 12.04 1.66
N VAL A 68 -20.03 13.22 2.23
CA VAL A 68 -19.83 13.53 3.64
C VAL A 68 -21.13 14.15 4.15
N ASP A 69 -22.00 13.31 4.72
CA ASP A 69 -23.27 13.75 5.31
C ASP A 69 -24.17 14.52 4.32
N GLY A 70 -24.24 14.06 3.07
CA GLY A 70 -25.03 14.68 2.00
C GLY A 70 -24.31 15.82 1.27
N VAL A 71 -23.06 16.11 1.61
CA VAL A 71 -22.20 17.06 0.89
C VAL A 71 -21.23 16.31 -0.01
N TYR A 72 -21.34 16.52 -1.31
CA TYR A 72 -20.47 15.92 -2.32
C TYR A 72 -19.25 16.79 -2.58
N LEU A 73 -18.07 16.24 -2.31
CA LEU A 73 -16.79 16.93 -2.45
C LEU A 73 -15.85 16.13 -3.35
N THR A 74 -15.23 16.81 -4.31
CA THR A 74 -14.24 16.21 -5.20
C THR A 74 -12.85 16.31 -4.61
N PHE A 75 -12.18 15.17 -4.48
CA PHE A 75 -10.80 15.05 -4.03
C PHE A 75 -9.95 14.34 -5.09
N GLU A 76 -8.64 14.49 -5.00
CA GLU A 76 -7.72 13.67 -5.80
C GLU A 76 -7.65 12.24 -5.24
N LEU A 77 -7.43 11.24 -6.11
CA LEU A 77 -7.23 9.85 -5.69
C LEU A 77 -6.07 9.70 -4.68
N GLY A 78 -5.05 10.56 -4.78
CA GLY A 78 -3.92 10.59 -3.86
C GLY A 78 -4.28 11.05 -2.45
N ALA A 79 -5.44 11.68 -2.25
CA ALA A 79 -5.90 12.17 -0.93
C ALA A 79 -6.52 11.06 -0.07
N ILE A 80 -6.74 9.87 -0.62
CA ILE A 80 -7.29 8.72 0.08
C ILE A 80 -6.17 7.95 0.78
N LYS A 81 -6.23 7.88 2.11
CA LYS A 81 -5.24 7.18 2.93
C LYS A 81 -5.58 5.71 3.07
N THR A 82 -6.85 5.39 3.30
CA THR A 82 -7.30 4.01 3.54
C THR A 82 -8.71 3.84 3.00
N VAL A 83 -8.95 2.71 2.33
CA VAL A 83 -10.26 2.29 1.85
C VAL A 83 -10.76 1.19 2.77
N LEU A 84 -11.91 1.43 3.39
CA LEU A 84 -12.66 0.46 4.18
C LEU A 84 -13.70 -0.16 3.24
N PRO A 85 -13.53 -1.41 2.80
CA PRO A 85 -14.55 -2.08 2.00
C PRO A 85 -15.84 -2.18 2.83
N VAL A 86 -16.98 -1.87 2.22
CA VAL A 86 -18.28 -2.11 2.88
C VAL A 86 -18.42 -3.61 3.09
N SER A 87 -18.25 -4.03 4.33
CA SER A 87 -18.50 -5.40 4.74
C SER A 87 -20.00 -5.62 4.83
N GLU A 88 -20.65 -5.93 3.71
CA GLU A 88 -21.82 -6.81 3.78
C GLU A 88 -21.32 -8.22 4.14
N GLY A 89 -21.39 -8.55 5.44
CA GLY A 89 -21.32 -9.92 5.94
C GLY A 89 -19.97 -10.64 5.90
N ILE A 90 -19.31 -10.71 7.06
CA ILE A 90 -18.36 -11.76 7.49
C ILE A 90 -17.39 -12.28 6.40
N SER A 91 -16.17 -11.74 6.39
CA SER A 91 -14.99 -12.57 6.14
C SER A 91 -13.95 -12.26 7.19
N ALA A 92 -14.04 -12.98 8.31
CA ALA A 92 -12.94 -13.14 9.23
C ALA A 92 -11.81 -13.87 8.49
N THR A 93 -10.84 -13.11 7.98
CA THR A 93 -9.47 -13.63 7.83
C THR A 93 -8.56 -12.68 8.59
N ALA A 94 -8.50 -12.90 9.91
CA ALA A 94 -7.40 -12.43 10.73
C ALA A 94 -6.11 -13.08 10.20
N THR A 95 -5.41 -12.36 9.33
CA THR A 95 -3.96 -12.50 9.22
C THR A 95 -3.37 -11.71 10.38
N GLU A 96 -3.36 -12.33 11.56
CA GLU A 96 -2.48 -11.92 12.65
C GLU A 96 -1.09 -12.48 12.33
N GLY A 97 -0.23 -11.58 11.84
CA GLY A 97 1.20 -11.74 11.92
C GLY A 97 1.77 -10.44 12.46
N ALA A 98 2.02 -10.38 13.77
CA ALA A 98 3.14 -9.63 14.34
C ALA A 98 3.34 -9.89 15.84
N SER A 99 4.59 -10.27 16.15
CA SER A 99 5.33 -10.04 17.40
C SER A 99 5.09 -10.92 18.63
N SER A 100 6.01 -11.85 18.86
CA SER A 100 6.98 -11.68 19.95
C SER A 100 8.19 -12.58 19.72
N ASP A 101 9.23 -12.00 19.11
CA ASP A 101 10.60 -12.38 19.46
C ASP A 101 10.79 -11.99 20.93
N ALA A 102 10.84 -12.98 21.81
CA ALA A 102 11.39 -12.86 23.15
C ALA A 102 12.32 -14.07 23.36
N ASP A 103 13.59 -13.75 23.19
CA ASP A 103 14.78 -14.40 23.73
C ASP A 103 14.59 -14.94 25.16
N SER A 104 15.42 -15.94 25.52
CA SER A 104 15.55 -16.71 26.77
C SER A 104 14.84 -18.08 26.79
N ALA A 105 15.39 -19.19 27.29
CA ALA A 105 16.72 -19.62 27.72
C ALA A 105 16.57 -21.12 28.16
N ILE A 106 17.65 -21.91 28.07
CA ILE A 106 17.99 -23.08 28.93
C ILE A 106 17.32 -24.46 28.64
N GLU A 107 18.19 -25.46 28.42
CA GLU A 107 18.21 -26.91 28.77
C GLU A 107 16.86 -27.67 28.88
N GLU A 108 16.68 -28.86 28.30
CA GLU A 108 17.47 -30.11 28.30
C GLU A 108 17.39 -30.86 26.97
#